data_AF-A0A7R7TB74-F1
#
_entry.id   AF-A0A7R7TB74-F1
#
_cell.length_a   1.000
_cell.length_b   1.000
_cell.length_c   1.000
_cell.angle_alpha   90.00
_cell.angle_beta   90.00
_cell.angle_gamma   90.00
#
_symmetry.space_group_name_H-M   'P 1'
#
loop_
_entity.id
_entity.type
_entity.pdbx_description
1 polymer ?
#
loop_
_entity_poly.entity_id
_entity_poly.type
_entity_poly.pdbx_seq_one_letter_code
_entity_poly.pdbx_strand_id
1 'polypeptide(L)' 'MTPIPISAAERIAKEYGYDQVIIIARKVGDDPEPHGEHVTTYGITKAHCAVAARAGDFLKYKVMGWVKEGER' A
#
# COMPACT_ATOMS: atom_id res chain seq x y z
N MET A 1 -10.71 -10.25 2.90
CA MET A 1 -10.36 -9.13 3.80
C MET A 1 -10.90 -7.84 3.20
N THR A 2 -11.18 -6.84 4.03
CA THR A 2 -11.60 -5.52 3.54
C THR A 2 -10.38 -4.68 3.19
N PRO A 3 -10.25 -4.15 1.96
CA PRO A 3 -9.15 -3.26 1.59
C PRO A 3 -9.09 -2.03 2.51
N ILE A 4 -7.89 -1.61 2.88
CA ILE A 4 -7.71 -0.40 3.70
C ILE A 4 -7.95 0.81 2.80
N PRO A 5 -8.98 1.65 3.04
CA PRO A 5 -9.28 2.78 2.17
C PRO A 5 -8.21 3.87 2.28
N ILE A 6 -8.08 4.70 1.26
CA ILE A 6 -7.16 5.85 1.26
C ILE A 6 -7.46 6.84 2.41
N SER A 7 -8.72 6.95 2.83
CA SER A 7 -9.12 7.80 3.96
C SER A 7 -8.48 7.38 5.29
N ALA A 8 -8.13 6.09 5.45
CA ALA A 8 -7.39 5.64 6.62
C ALA A 8 -5.94 6.16 6.62
N ALA A 9 -5.28 6.13 5.46
CA ALA A 9 -3.94 6.68 5.29
C ALA A 9 -3.93 8.21 5.41
N GLU A 10 -4.95 8.88 4.87
CA GLU A 10 -5.15 10.33 5.03
C GLU A 10 -5.33 10.73 6.50
N ARG A 11 -6.12 9.98 7.27
CA ARG A 11 -6.30 10.24 8.71
C ARG A 11 -4.96 10.19 9.44
N ILE A 12 -4.16 9.14 9.23
CA ILE A 12 -2.82 9.01 9.84
C ILE A 12 -1.93 10.19 9.43
N ALA A 13 -1.95 10.57 8.16
CA ALA A 13 -1.15 11.68 7.66
C ALA A 13 -1.48 12.98 8.41
N LYS A 14 -2.77 13.30 8.56
CA LYS A 14 -3.24 14.50 9.26
C LYS A 14 -3.01 14.45 10.76
N GLU A 15 -3.23 13.30 11.38
CA GLU A 15 -3.12 13.12 12.84
C GLU A 15 -1.67 13.25 13.32
N TYR A 16 -0.71 12.78 12.54
CA TYR A 16 0.70 12.74 12.92
C TYR A 16 1.59 13.74 12.16
N GLY A 17 1.02 14.55 11.25
CA GLY A 17 1.75 15.60 10.54
C GLY A 17 2.69 15.10 9.44
N TYR A 18 2.29 14.05 8.72
CA TYR A 18 3.06 13.52 7.58
C TYR A 18 2.49 13.95 6.23
N ASP A 19 3.36 14.22 5.26
CA ASP A 19 2.97 14.57 3.88
C ASP A 19 2.72 13.35 2.99
N GLN A 20 3.21 12.18 3.42
CA GLN A 20 3.13 10.90 2.71
C GLN A 20 2.91 9.78 3.72
N VAL A 21 1.97 8.87 3.40
CA VAL A 21 1.73 7.65 4.18
C VAL A 21 1.59 6.47 3.25
N ILE A 22 2.26 5.37 3.58
CA ILE A 22 2.14 4.08 2.90
C ILE A 22 1.78 3.04 3.96
N ILE A 23 0.64 2.38 3.77
CA ILE A 23 0.18 1.31 4.65
C ILE A 23 0.41 0.00 3.91
N ILE A 24 1.17 -0.90 4.53
CA ILE A 24 1.35 -2.29 4.10
C ILE A 24 0.69 -3.17 5.14
N ALA A 25 -0.15 -4.11 4.71
CA ALA A 25 -0.74 -5.10 5.59
C ALA A 25 -0.65 -6.50 4.97
N ARG A 26 -0.40 -7.48 5.83
CA ARG A 26 -0.31 -8.90 5.48
C ARG A 26 -1.03 -9.71 6.55
N LYS A 27 -1.92 -10.61 6.12
CA LYS A 27 -2.48 -11.65 6.98
C LYS A 27 -1.48 -12.83 7.01
N VAL A 28 -1.26 -13.44 8.17
CA VAL A 28 -0.36 -14.59 8.35
C VAL A 28 -1.07 -15.73 9.08
N GLY A 29 -0.75 -16.98 8.75
CA GLY A 29 -1.19 -18.17 9.49
C GLY A 29 -2.63 -18.59 9.25
N ASP A 30 -3.18 -18.34 8.06
CA ASP A 30 -4.53 -18.77 7.65
C ASP A 30 -4.45 -19.85 6.53
N ASP A 31 -5.53 -20.33 5.94
CA ASP A 31 -5.49 -21.21 4.75
C ASP A 31 -6.56 -20.73 3.74
N PRO A 32 -6.28 -20.62 2.43
CA PRO A 32 -5.05 -20.94 1.70
C PRO A 32 -3.97 -19.84 1.71
N GLU A 33 -2.74 -20.22 1.38
CA GLU A 33 -1.66 -19.29 1.01
C GLU A 33 -1.83 -18.79 -0.44
N PRO A 34 -1.64 -17.48 -0.73
CA PRO A 34 -1.35 -16.40 0.22
C PRO A 34 -2.60 -15.93 0.97
N HIS A 35 -2.48 -15.75 2.29
CA HIS A 35 -3.58 -15.29 3.17
C HIS A 35 -4.04 -13.85 2.90
N GLY A 36 -3.29 -13.18 2.03
CA GLY A 36 -3.63 -11.96 1.35
C GLY A 36 -2.96 -10.73 1.95
N GLU A 37 -2.75 -9.78 1.04
CA GLU A 37 -1.81 -8.69 1.18
C GLU A 37 -2.42 -7.42 0.63
N HIS A 38 -2.04 -6.27 1.20
CA HIS A 38 -2.65 -4.99 0.88
C HIS A 38 -1.62 -3.87 0.95
N VAL A 39 -1.70 -2.94 -0.01
CA VAL A 39 -0.91 -1.71 -0.01
C VAL A 39 -1.83 -0.53 -0.33
N THR A 40 -1.87 0.47 0.56
CA THR A 40 -2.50 1.77 0.30
C THR A 40 -1.44 2.86 0.35
N THR A 41 -1.48 3.76 -0.63
CA THR A 41 -0.57 4.90 -0.71
C THR A 41 -1.36 6.20 -0.65
N TYR A 42 -0.80 7.19 0.04
CA TYR A 42 -1.38 8.52 0.19
C TYR A 42 -0.27 9.58 0.12
N GLY A 43 -0.60 10.72 -0.47
CA GLY A 43 0.20 11.93 -0.43
C GLY A 43 -0.69 13.17 -0.40
N ILE A 44 -0.26 14.22 0.29
CA ILE A 44 -1.05 15.46 0.44
C ILE A 44 -1.09 16.31 -0.83
N THR A 45 -0.13 16.14 -1.74
CA THR A 45 -0.07 16.80 -3.05
C THR A 45 0.16 15.78 -4.16
N LYS A 46 -0.07 16.20 -5.42
CA LYS A 46 0.22 15.36 -6.60
C LYS A 46 1.67 14.84 -6.62
N ALA A 47 2.64 15.65 -6.19
CA ALA A 47 4.03 15.25 -6.12
C ALA A 47 4.26 14.16 -5.07
N HIS A 48 3.70 14.31 -3.87
CA HIS A 48 3.76 13.27 -2.83
C HIS A 48 3.04 12.00 -3.24
N CYS A 49 1.87 12.10 -3.89
CA CYS A 49 1.17 10.95 -4.47
C CYS A 49 2.05 10.19 -5.47
N ALA A 50 2.75 10.90 -6.37
CA ALA A 50 3.63 10.27 -7.36
C ALA A 50 4.81 9.54 -6.70
N VAL A 51 5.39 10.07 -5.62
CA VAL A 51 6.42 9.35 -4.85
C VAL A 51 5.81 8.15 -4.12
N ALA A 52 4.64 8.32 -3.50
CA ALA A 52 3.97 7.27 -2.72
C ALA A 52 3.59 6.08 -3.62
N ALA A 53 3.08 6.35 -4.82
CA ALA A 53 2.77 5.34 -5.81
C ALA A 53 4.01 4.54 -6.23
N ARG A 54 5.13 5.22 -6.53
CA ARG A 54 6.40 4.53 -6.88
C ARG A 54 6.92 3.65 -5.75
N ALA A 55 6.86 4.14 -4.51
CA ALA A 55 7.26 3.36 -3.34
C ALA A 55 6.31 2.16 -3.12
N GLY A 56 5.00 2.37 -3.24
CA GLY A 56 4.01 1.30 -3.17
C GLY A 56 4.19 0.24 -4.25
N ASP A 57 4.50 0.64 -5.48
CA ASP A 57 4.83 -0.30 -6.57
C ASP A 57 6.09 -1.10 -6.27
N PHE A 58 7.13 -0.45 -5.74
CA PHE A 58 8.33 -1.17 -5.33
C PHE A 58 8.04 -2.22 -4.26
N LEU A 59 7.22 -1.87 -3.26
CA LEU A 59 6.79 -2.80 -2.22
C LEU A 59 6.00 -3.98 -2.80
N LYS A 60 4.95 -3.71 -3.60
CA LYS A 60 4.13 -4.76 -4.23
C LYS A 60 4.97 -5.72 -5.07
N TYR A 61 5.79 -5.20 -5.98
CA TYR A 61 6.39 -6.03 -7.03
C TYR A 61 7.79 -6.54 -6.68
N LYS A 62 8.59 -5.79 -5.91
CA LYS A 62 9.95 -6.20 -5.56
C LYS A 62 10.04 -6.87 -4.20
N VAL A 63 9.28 -6.40 -3.21
CA VAL A 63 9.32 -6.96 -1.86
C VAL A 63 8.31 -8.10 -1.70
N MET A 64 7.07 -7.88 -2.14
CA MET A 64 5.96 -8.82 -1.96
C MET A 64 5.78 -9.78 -3.14
N GLY A 65 6.53 -9.57 -4.23
CA GLY A 65 6.54 -10.48 -5.37
C GLY A 65 5.21 -10.58 -6.13
N TRP A 66 4.36 -9.55 -6.06
CA TRP A 66 3.12 -9.52 -6.84
C TRP A 66 3.45 -9.61 -8.33
N VAL A 67 2.63 -10.33 -9.08
CA VAL A 67 2.78 -10.39 -10.55
C VAL A 67 2.10 -9.17 -11.15
N LYS A 68 2.81 -8.44 -12.01
CA LYS A 68 2.20 -7.36 -12.80
C LYS A 68 1.30 -7.95 -13.87
N GLU A 69 0.10 -7.39 -14.03
CA GLU A 69 -0.75 -7.77 -15.16
C GLU A 69 0.02 -7.54 -16.49
N GLY A 70 0.20 -8.61 -17.26
CA GLY A 70 0.90 -8.59 -18.56
C GLY A 70 2.31 -9.20 -18.57
N GLU A 71 2.91 -9.47 -17.40
CA GLU A 71 4.14 -10.25 -17.30
C GLU A 71 3.75 -11.69 -16.93
N ARG A 72 3.61 -12.57 -17.95
CA ARG A 72 3.32 -13.99 -17.79
C ARG A 72 4.45 -14.84 -18.35
#